data_AF-A0A224XII4-F1
#
_entry.id   AF-A0A224XII4-F1
#
_cell.length_a   1.000
_cell.length_b   1.000
_cell.length_c   1.000
_cell.angle_alpha   90.00
_cell.angle_beta   90.00
_cell.angle_gamma   90.00
#
_symmetry.space_group_name_H-M   'P 1'
#
loop_
_entity.id
_entity.type
_entity.pdbx_description
1 polymer ?
#
loop_
_entity_poly.entity_id
_entity_poly.type
_entity_poly.pdbx_seq_one_letter_code
_entity_poly.pdbx_strand_id
1 'polypeptide(L)'
;MWAVGVLAYVLLSGLSPFAGDNDVETLKNVKACEWDFDEDAFANVSEEGKDFIKRLLIKNKEKRMTAHECLLHPWLVGDHSDKMSVINSSRYVSMRDHIRSKYDQWEDYPVAIGRLSEYSSLRKLLIDKYRIQSTSFDRRQAAPRFVIKPQSAFAYEGQSVKFYCRVIAIATPTITWYHNNQELRQSVKFMKRYANEDYHFVINRVKLDDRGEYIIRAENHYGYREEVVFLNVQPLPKQVPTYRPEEQLRR
;
A
#
# COMPACT_ATOMS: atom_id res chain seq x y z
N MET A 1 6.49 5.96 5.42
CA MET A 1 7.14 5.05 4.45
C MET A 1 8.66 5.14 4.48
N TRP A 2 9.30 6.29 4.27
CA TRP A 2 10.78 6.42 4.42
C TRP A 2 11.31 5.86 5.74
N ALA A 3 10.73 6.28 6.87
CA ALA A 3 11.11 5.77 8.19
C ALA A 3 10.91 4.25 8.36
N VAL A 4 9.96 3.64 7.65
CA VAL A 4 9.76 2.18 7.65
C VAL A 4 10.92 1.49 6.93
N GLY A 5 11.40 2.05 5.82
CA GLY A 5 12.59 1.54 5.13
C GLY A 5 13.85 1.62 5.98
N VAL A 6 14.04 2.75 6.69
CA VAL A 6 15.15 2.91 7.64
C VAL A 6 15.04 1.90 8.77
N LEU A 7 13.84 1.75 9.35
CA LEU A 7 13.61 0.78 10.43
C LEU A 7 13.86 -0.66 9.98
N ALA A 8 13.40 -1.05 8.79
CA ALA A 8 13.65 -2.38 8.24
C ALA A 8 15.15 -2.64 8.03
N TYR A 9 15.88 -1.66 7.48
CA TYR A 9 17.34 -1.74 7.33
C TYR A 9 18.02 -1.95 8.68
N VAL A 10 17.67 -1.13 9.67
CA VAL A 10 18.20 -1.18 11.03
C VAL A 10 17.92 -2.52 11.70
N LEU A 11 16.69 -3.04 11.58
CA LEU A 11 16.29 -4.30 12.19
C LEU A 11 16.98 -5.51 11.57
N LEU A 12 17.39 -5.44 10.30
CA LEU A 12 18.07 -6.54 9.61
C LEU A 12 19.60 -6.50 9.78
N SER A 13 20.18 -5.34 10.08
CA SER A 13 21.64 -5.15 10.11
C SER A 13 22.21 -4.70 11.45
N GLY A 14 21.44 -3.96 12.25
CA GLY A 14 21.95 -3.19 13.40
C GLY A 14 22.62 -1.87 13.02
N LEU A 15 22.65 -1.52 11.73
CA LEU A 15 23.34 -0.35 11.18
C LEU A 15 22.34 0.72 10.73
N SER A 16 22.77 1.99 10.70
CA SER A 16 21.99 3.09 10.15
C SER A 16 22.36 3.29 8.67
N PRO A 17 21.41 3.24 7.73
CA PRO A 17 21.71 3.32 6.28
C PRO A 17 22.26 4.67 5.84
N PHE A 18 22.14 5.71 6.66
CA PHE A 18 22.56 7.06 6.33
C PHE A 18 23.51 7.66 7.38
N ALA A 19 24.05 6.86 8.31
CA ALA A 19 24.95 7.40 9.32
C ALA A 19 26.19 8.05 8.67
N GLY A 20 26.55 9.23 9.17
CA GLY A 20 27.87 9.84 8.98
C GLY A 20 28.48 10.18 10.34
N ASP A 21 29.63 10.83 10.35
CA ASP A 21 30.39 11.19 11.57
C ASP A 21 29.61 12.16 12.46
N ASN A 22 28.66 12.90 11.89
CA ASN A 22 27.82 13.85 12.59
C ASN A 22 26.44 14.01 11.92
N ASP A 23 25.57 14.79 12.56
CA ASP A 23 24.22 15.08 12.07
C ASP A 23 24.23 15.76 10.69
N VAL A 24 25.22 16.60 10.39
CA VAL A 24 25.31 17.33 9.12
C VAL A 24 25.62 16.37 7.98
N GLU A 25 26.57 15.47 8.18
CA GLU A 25 26.90 14.43 7.21
C GLU A 25 25.75 13.42 7.04
N THR A 26 25.13 13.00 8.14
CA THR A 26 23.94 12.13 8.08
C THR A 26 22.84 12.76 7.23
N LEU A 27 22.57 14.06 7.41
CA LEU A 27 21.61 14.80 6.59
C LEU A 27 22.06 14.98 5.14
N LYS A 28 23.36 15.07 4.87
CA LYS A 28 23.92 15.10 3.51
C LYS A 28 23.64 13.76 2.79
N ASN A 29 23.89 12.63 3.45
CA ASN A 29 23.63 11.29 2.91
C ASN A 29 22.14 11.08 2.63
N VAL A 30 21.26 11.52 3.56
CA VAL A 30 19.80 11.51 3.35
C VAL A 30 19.38 12.35 2.14
N LYS A 31 19.95 13.57 1.97
CA LYS A 31 19.65 14.45 0.82
C LYS A 31 20.16 13.86 -0.50
N ALA A 32 21.33 13.25 -0.49
CA ALA A 32 21.89 12.55 -1.65
C ALA A 32 21.10 11.28 -1.96
N CYS A 33 20.42 10.69 -0.97
CA CYS A 33 19.88 9.34 -1.00
C CYS A 33 20.99 8.31 -1.27
N GLU A 34 22.13 8.53 -0.61
CA GLU A 34 23.32 7.71 -0.71
C GLU A 34 23.32 6.71 0.45
N TRP A 35 23.17 5.44 0.10
CA TRP A 35 23.14 4.29 1.00
C TRP A 35 23.30 3.01 0.18
N ASP A 36 23.80 1.96 0.81
CA ASP A 36 23.95 0.63 0.22
C ASP A 36 23.71 -0.45 1.30
N PHE A 37 23.77 -1.71 0.87
CA PHE A 37 23.70 -2.84 1.78
C PHE A 37 25.11 -3.24 2.17
N ASP A 38 25.43 -3.14 3.47
CA ASP A 38 26.67 -3.68 4.01
C ASP A 38 26.78 -5.18 3.71
N GLU A 39 27.89 -5.59 3.10
CA GLU A 39 28.07 -6.95 2.56
C GLU A 39 27.95 -8.02 3.64
N ASP A 40 28.57 -7.79 4.81
CA ASP A 40 28.58 -8.75 5.92
C ASP A 40 27.26 -8.76 6.68
N ALA A 41 26.64 -7.59 6.89
CA ALA A 41 25.38 -7.49 7.60
C ALA A 41 24.22 -8.11 6.81
N PHE A 42 24.23 -7.94 5.47
CA PHE A 42 23.17 -8.40 4.57
C PHE A 42 23.47 -9.70 3.82
N ALA A 43 24.60 -10.36 4.07
CA ALA A 43 24.98 -11.63 3.44
C ALA A 43 23.87 -12.70 3.52
N ASN A 44 23.20 -12.80 4.67
CA ASN A 44 22.17 -13.82 4.95
C ASN A 44 20.73 -13.27 4.89
N VAL A 45 20.54 -12.05 4.40
CA VAL A 45 19.22 -11.43 4.27
C VAL A 45 18.59 -11.81 2.93
N SER A 46 17.34 -12.25 2.96
CA SER A 46 16.53 -12.59 1.77
C SER A 46 16.49 -11.46 0.74
N GLU A 47 16.44 -11.81 -0.55
CA GLU A 47 16.33 -10.83 -1.63
C GLU A 47 15.01 -10.04 -1.55
N GLU A 48 13.93 -10.64 -1.07
CA GLU A 48 12.64 -9.98 -0.82
C GLU A 48 12.77 -8.89 0.24
N GLY A 49 13.56 -9.12 1.28
CA GLY A 49 13.85 -8.13 2.33
C GLY A 49 14.67 -6.95 1.80
N LYS A 50 15.68 -7.24 0.97
CA LYS A 50 16.46 -6.21 0.27
C LYS A 50 15.57 -5.40 -0.69
N ASP A 51 14.73 -6.07 -1.48
CA ASP A 51 13.77 -5.43 -2.39
C ASP A 51 12.78 -4.54 -1.63
N PHE A 52 12.26 -5.00 -0.49
CA PHE A 52 11.37 -4.19 0.36
C PHE A 52 12.01 -2.87 0.80
N ILE A 53 13.27 -2.90 1.24
CA ILE A 53 14.03 -1.71 1.62
C ILE A 53 14.29 -0.82 0.39
N LYS A 54 14.75 -1.38 -0.73
CA LYS A 54 15.02 -0.64 -1.98
C LYS A 54 13.79 0.13 -2.46
N ARG A 55 12.59 -0.47 -2.33
CA ARG A 55 11.31 0.16 -2.72
C ARG A 55 10.80 1.22 -1.74
N LEU A 56 11.44 1.38 -0.58
CA LEU A 56 11.09 2.40 0.43
C LEU A 56 12.10 3.54 0.53
N LEU A 57 13.40 3.23 0.43
CA LEU A 57 14.50 4.20 0.50
C LEU A 57 14.81 4.81 -0.86
N ILE A 58 13.78 5.36 -1.50
CA ILE A 58 13.86 6.05 -2.79
C ILE A 58 13.74 7.56 -2.57
N LYS A 59 14.59 8.36 -3.24
CA LYS A 59 14.54 9.84 -3.15
C LYS A 59 13.18 10.40 -3.59
N ASN A 60 12.67 9.94 -4.73
CA ASN A 60 11.34 10.31 -5.21
C ASN A 60 10.25 9.62 -4.38
N LYS A 61 9.51 10.40 -3.60
CA LYS A 61 8.46 9.91 -2.70
C LYS A 61 7.29 9.21 -3.40
N GLU A 62 6.97 9.56 -4.64
CA GLU A 62 5.84 8.97 -5.39
C GLU A 62 6.15 7.55 -5.88
N LYS A 63 7.44 7.19 -5.95
CA LYS A 63 7.90 5.84 -6.32
C LYS A 63 7.97 4.89 -5.13
N ARG A 64 7.82 5.41 -3.90
CA ARG A 64 7.88 4.57 -2.70
C ARG A 64 6.59 3.78 -2.59
N MET A 65 6.71 2.54 -2.14
CA MET A 65 5.52 1.76 -1.76
C MET A 65 4.72 2.49 -0.69
N THR A 66 3.40 2.42 -0.84
CA THR A 66 2.42 2.82 0.16
C THR A 66 2.36 1.79 1.30
N ALA A 67 1.74 2.15 2.44
CA ALA A 67 1.60 1.21 3.55
C ALA A 67 0.82 -0.06 3.16
N HIS A 68 -0.20 0.08 2.31
CA HIS A 68 -0.98 -1.05 1.79
C HIS A 68 -0.14 -1.97 0.90
N GLU A 69 0.65 -1.39 -0.02
CA GLU A 69 1.57 -2.18 -0.87
C GLU A 69 2.65 -2.88 -0.05
N CYS A 70 3.18 -2.23 1.01
CA CYS A 70 4.10 -2.89 1.94
C CYS A 70 3.49 -4.13 2.57
N LEU A 71 2.24 -4.04 3.06
CA LEU A 71 1.54 -5.17 3.68
C LEU A 71 1.23 -6.31 2.71
N LEU A 72 1.24 -6.05 1.41
CA LEU A 72 1.07 -7.05 0.35
C LEU A 72 2.39 -7.53 -0.26
N HIS A 73 3.52 -6.98 0.20
CA HIS A 73 4.83 -7.30 -0.35
C HIS A 73 5.19 -8.77 -0.03
N PRO A 74 5.84 -9.51 -0.95
CA PRO A 74 6.23 -10.91 -0.72
C PRO A 74 7.08 -11.12 0.54
N TRP A 75 7.85 -10.12 0.94
CA TRP A 75 8.62 -10.16 2.19
C TRP A 75 7.75 -10.30 3.45
N LEU A 76 6.53 -9.75 3.46
CA LEU A 76 5.62 -9.81 4.62
C LEU A 76 4.53 -10.88 4.49
N VAL A 77 4.10 -11.20 3.27
CA VAL A 77 2.99 -12.16 3.01
C VAL A 77 3.49 -13.54 2.59
N GLY A 78 4.71 -13.63 2.07
CA GLY A 78 5.30 -14.88 1.61
C GLY A 78 5.62 -15.85 2.76
N ASP A 79 5.83 -17.11 2.40
CA ASP A 79 6.37 -18.11 3.32
C ASP A 79 7.89 -17.95 3.43
N HIS A 80 8.34 -17.61 4.63
CA HIS A 80 9.76 -17.45 4.99
C HIS A 80 10.12 -18.36 6.17
N SER A 81 9.38 -19.46 6.35
CA SER A 81 9.60 -20.41 7.44
C SER A 81 10.99 -21.07 7.41
N ASP A 82 11.66 -21.06 6.26
CA ASP A 82 13.05 -21.50 6.09
C ASP A 82 14.09 -20.46 6.55
N LYS A 83 13.71 -19.20 6.75
CA LYS A 83 14.63 -18.10 7.11
C LYS A 83 14.77 -17.96 8.63
N MET A 84 15.43 -18.94 9.24
CA MET A 84 15.64 -19.01 10.70
C MET A 84 17.06 -18.63 11.17
N SER A 85 17.89 -18.06 10.29
CA SER A 85 19.26 -17.67 10.66
C SER A 85 19.24 -16.62 11.78
N VAL A 86 19.92 -16.93 12.89
CA VAL A 86 19.95 -16.04 14.05
C VAL A 86 20.87 -14.87 13.78
N ILE A 87 20.35 -13.65 13.91
CA ILE A 87 21.16 -12.44 13.88
C ILE A 87 21.76 -12.21 15.27
N ASN A 88 23.09 -12.09 15.36
CA ASN A 88 23.77 -11.89 16.64
C ASN A 88 23.30 -10.59 17.33
N SER A 89 22.91 -10.69 18.59
CA SER A 89 22.40 -9.57 19.38
C SER A 89 23.43 -8.45 19.57
N SER A 90 24.73 -8.78 19.50
CA SER A 90 25.82 -7.80 19.57
C SER A 90 25.73 -6.73 18.48
N ARG A 91 25.15 -7.05 17.32
CA ARG A 91 24.97 -6.10 16.20
C ARG A 91 24.14 -4.87 16.60
N TYR A 92 23.24 -5.01 17.57
CA TYR A 92 22.33 -3.94 17.98
C TYR A 92 22.84 -3.13 19.19
N VAL A 93 23.95 -3.53 19.81
CA VAL A 93 24.46 -2.92 21.05
C VAL A 93 24.80 -1.45 20.83
N SER A 94 25.56 -1.13 19.79
CA SER A 94 25.94 0.25 19.46
C SER A 94 24.72 1.16 19.29
N MET A 95 23.73 0.71 18.52
CA MET A 95 22.51 1.48 18.30
C MET A 95 21.66 1.63 19.55
N ARG A 96 21.51 0.55 20.33
CA ARG A 96 20.81 0.58 21.61
C ARG A 96 21.44 1.63 22.53
N ASP A 97 22.75 1.62 22.66
CA ASP A 97 23.47 2.52 23.56
C ASP A 97 23.43 3.97 23.06
N HIS A 98 23.50 4.17 21.74
CA HIS A 98 23.26 5.48 21.11
C HIS A 98 21.83 6.00 21.34
N ILE A 99 20.81 5.13 21.36
CA ILE A 99 19.44 5.56 21.69
C ILE A 99 19.36 5.95 23.17
N ARG A 100 19.99 5.17 24.05
CA ARG A 100 20.01 5.43 25.50
C ARG A 100 20.68 6.76 25.84
N SER A 101 21.80 7.07 25.18
CA SER A 101 22.56 8.30 25.43
C SER A 101 21.83 9.59 25.02
N LYS A 102 20.71 9.50 24.30
CA LYS A 102 19.86 10.67 23.98
C LYS A 102 19.02 11.16 25.16
N TYR A 103 19.03 10.42 26.25
CA TYR A 103 18.23 10.70 27.44
C TYR A 103 19.14 10.85 28.65
N ASP A 104 19.09 12.00 29.31
CA ASP A 104 19.90 12.28 30.50
C ASP A 104 19.55 11.33 31.67
N GLN A 105 18.27 10.95 31.78
CA GLN A 105 17.72 10.12 32.85
C GLN A 105 17.19 8.80 32.29
N TRP A 106 18.07 8.04 31.62
CA TRP A 106 17.64 6.75 31.05
C TRP A 106 17.22 5.76 32.16
N GLU A 107 17.97 5.69 33.26
CA GLU A 107 17.77 4.67 34.30
C GLU A 107 16.58 4.94 35.23
N ASP A 108 16.05 6.17 35.25
CA ASP A 108 14.96 6.59 36.13
C ASP A 108 13.62 5.91 35.82
N TYR A 109 13.48 5.30 34.64
CA TYR A 109 12.26 4.59 34.23
C TYR A 109 12.43 3.08 34.38
N PRO A 110 11.84 2.44 35.40
CA PRO A 110 12.00 1.00 35.65
C PRO A 110 11.35 0.13 34.57
N VAL A 111 10.38 0.69 33.82
CA VAL A 111 9.69 0.02 32.71
C VAL A 111 9.74 0.89 31.46
N ALA A 112 9.89 0.26 30.29
CA ALA A 112 10.08 0.95 29.03
C ALA A 112 8.96 1.95 28.69
N ILE A 113 7.70 1.63 29.06
CA ILE A 113 6.55 2.50 28.81
C ILE A 113 6.61 3.83 29.59
N GLY A 114 7.37 3.90 30.70
CA GLY A 114 7.54 5.12 31.48
C GLY A 114 8.15 6.27 30.67
N ARG A 115 8.95 5.94 29.64
CA ARG A 115 9.55 6.91 28.71
C ARG A 115 8.51 7.77 27.98
N LEU A 116 7.26 7.30 27.86
CA LEU A 116 6.18 8.08 27.24
C LEU A 116 5.94 9.43 27.93
N SER A 117 6.31 9.56 29.21
CA SER A 117 6.24 10.83 29.94
C SER A 117 7.10 11.94 29.34
N GLU A 118 8.16 11.61 28.61
CA GLU A 118 9.02 12.57 27.90
C GLU A 118 8.45 12.96 26.52
N TYR A 119 7.41 12.28 26.04
CA TYR A 119 6.83 12.49 24.72
C TYR A 119 5.52 13.26 24.82
N SER A 120 5.58 14.55 24.48
CA SER A 120 4.40 15.41 24.45
C SER A 120 4.26 16.15 23.12
N SER A 121 3.04 16.56 22.78
CA SER A 121 2.76 17.52 21.72
C SER A 121 3.34 18.91 22.04
N LEU A 122 3.63 19.20 23.31
CA LEU A 122 4.29 20.42 23.78
C LEU A 122 5.70 20.63 23.20
N ARG A 123 6.31 19.59 22.61
CA ARG A 123 7.57 19.73 21.85
C ARG A 123 7.48 20.83 20.78
N LYS A 124 6.27 21.05 20.22
CA LYS A 124 5.99 22.13 19.25
C LYS A 124 6.24 23.54 19.79
N LEU A 125 6.24 23.74 21.11
CA LEU A 125 6.55 25.02 21.75
C LEU A 125 8.05 25.22 21.98
N LEU A 126 8.84 24.14 21.93
CA LEU A 126 10.28 24.13 22.18
C LEU A 126 11.03 23.84 20.86
N ILE A 127 10.82 24.72 19.89
CA ILE A 127 11.18 24.54 18.48
C ILE A 127 12.68 24.27 18.32
N ASP A 128 13.54 25.06 18.97
CA ASP A 128 14.99 24.91 18.87
C ASP A 128 15.49 23.61 19.51
N LYS A 129 14.97 23.28 20.71
CA LYS A 129 15.33 22.06 21.44
C LYS A 129 15.03 20.80 20.64
N TYR A 130 13.86 20.72 20.01
CA TYR A 130 13.42 19.54 19.26
C TYR A 130 13.63 19.67 17.74
N ARG A 131 14.30 20.73 17.28
CA ARG A 131 14.58 21.03 15.87
C ARG A 131 13.33 20.94 14.99
N ILE A 132 12.20 21.42 15.50
CA ILE A 132 10.92 21.41 14.78
C ILE A 132 10.92 22.55 13.76
N GLN A 133 10.30 22.33 12.60
CA GLN A 133 10.18 23.37 11.57
C GLN A 133 8.78 23.35 10.97
N SER A 134 8.32 24.53 10.56
CA SER A 134 7.09 24.65 9.78
C SER A 134 7.29 24.05 8.39
N THR A 135 6.31 23.27 7.94
CA THR A 135 6.30 22.63 6.63
C THR A 135 4.90 22.64 6.05
N SER A 136 4.77 22.32 4.77
CA SER A 136 3.50 22.26 4.04
C SER A 136 3.19 20.84 3.61
N PHE A 137 1.91 20.46 3.66
CA PHE A 137 1.45 19.21 3.07
C PHE A 137 1.56 19.26 1.54
N ASP A 138 1.88 18.12 0.94
CA ASP A 138 1.75 17.97 -0.50
C ASP A 138 0.26 17.92 -0.87
N ARG A 139 -0.20 18.94 -1.59
CA ARG A 139 -1.58 19.04 -2.07
C ARG A 139 -2.03 17.78 -2.84
N ARG A 140 -1.13 17.11 -3.55
CA ARG A 140 -1.44 15.89 -4.32
C ARG A 140 -1.76 14.69 -3.44
N GLN A 141 -1.30 14.68 -2.19
CA GLN A 141 -1.62 13.63 -1.21
C GLN A 141 -3.01 13.80 -0.60
N ALA A 142 -3.61 14.98 -0.73
CA ALA A 142 -5.00 15.23 -0.33
C ALA A 142 -6.02 14.82 -1.40
N ALA A 143 -5.56 14.51 -2.63
CA ALA A 143 -6.40 13.89 -3.65
C ALA A 143 -6.84 12.47 -3.23
N PRO A 144 -7.96 11.95 -3.75
CA PRO A 144 -8.47 10.64 -3.36
C PRO A 144 -7.48 9.52 -3.68
N ARG A 145 -7.52 8.44 -2.92
CA ARG A 145 -6.61 7.30 -3.06
C ARG A 145 -7.38 5.98 -3.08
N PHE A 146 -7.15 5.19 -4.11
CA PHE A 146 -7.59 3.79 -4.16
C PHE A 146 -6.68 2.97 -3.25
N VAL A 147 -7.18 2.56 -2.08
CA VAL A 147 -6.46 1.64 -1.18
C VAL A 147 -6.76 0.19 -1.51
N ILE A 148 -7.94 -0.07 -2.08
CA ILE A 148 -8.26 -1.31 -2.77
C ILE A 148 -8.64 -0.94 -4.19
N LYS A 149 -7.81 -1.35 -5.15
CA LYS A 149 -8.06 -1.15 -6.57
C LYS A 149 -9.12 -2.15 -7.05
N PRO A 150 -10.00 -1.74 -7.98
CA PRO A 150 -10.92 -2.68 -8.59
C PRO A 150 -10.16 -3.69 -9.45
N GLN A 151 -10.70 -4.91 -9.53
CA GLN A 151 -10.12 -6.01 -10.30
C GLN A 151 -10.94 -6.26 -11.56
N SER A 152 -10.25 -6.61 -12.66
CA SER A 152 -10.90 -7.08 -13.88
C SER A 152 -11.75 -8.32 -13.63
N ALA A 153 -12.82 -8.47 -14.39
CA ALA A 153 -13.81 -9.51 -14.15
C ALA A 153 -14.23 -10.21 -15.45
N PHE A 154 -14.74 -11.43 -15.29
CA PHE A 154 -15.29 -12.25 -16.34
C PHE A 154 -16.79 -12.50 -16.08
N ALA A 155 -17.59 -12.47 -17.14
CA ALA A 155 -19.02 -12.79 -17.06
C ALA A 155 -19.52 -13.43 -18.37
N TYR A 156 -20.51 -14.30 -18.26
CA TYR A 156 -21.27 -14.74 -19.42
C TYR A 156 -22.40 -13.75 -19.73
N GLU A 157 -22.79 -13.66 -21.00
CA GLU A 157 -23.92 -12.86 -21.45
C GLU A 157 -25.18 -13.15 -20.61
N GLY A 158 -25.86 -12.08 -20.19
CA GLY A 158 -27.02 -12.14 -19.30
C GLY A 158 -26.70 -12.15 -17.80
N GLN A 159 -25.46 -12.45 -17.39
CA GLN A 159 -25.06 -12.37 -15.97
C GLN A 159 -24.89 -10.92 -15.51
N SER A 160 -24.70 -10.72 -14.21
CA SER A 160 -24.36 -9.40 -13.66
C SER A 160 -22.96 -9.45 -13.07
N VAL A 161 -22.19 -8.39 -13.25
CA VAL A 161 -20.83 -8.27 -12.72
C VAL A 161 -20.77 -7.15 -11.69
N LYS A 162 -19.95 -7.33 -10.66
CA LYS A 162 -19.74 -6.35 -9.60
C LYS A 162 -18.26 -6.02 -9.49
N PHE A 163 -17.92 -4.75 -9.74
CA PHE A 163 -16.63 -4.18 -9.40
C PHE A 163 -16.68 -3.59 -7.99
N TYR A 164 -15.59 -3.74 -7.25
CA TYR A 164 -15.42 -3.23 -5.90
C TYR A 164 -14.10 -2.48 -5.79
N CYS A 165 -14.12 -1.34 -5.12
CA CYS A 165 -12.92 -0.63 -4.72
C CYS A 165 -13.15 0.08 -3.39
N ARG A 166 -12.05 0.40 -2.70
CA ARG A 166 -12.05 1.25 -1.51
C ARG A 166 -11.27 2.51 -1.77
N VAL A 167 -11.91 3.66 -1.55
CA VAL A 167 -11.33 4.99 -1.80
C VAL A 167 -11.34 5.77 -0.50
N ILE A 168 -10.16 6.27 -0.10
CA ILE A 168 -10.00 7.17 1.04
C ILE A 168 -9.63 8.56 0.55
N ALA A 169 -10.11 9.59 1.24
CA ALA A 169 -9.76 10.98 0.94
C ALA A 169 -9.99 11.87 2.17
N ILE A 170 -9.26 12.99 2.25
CA ILE A 170 -9.48 14.00 3.30
C ILE A 170 -10.82 14.70 3.10
N ALA A 171 -11.15 15.04 1.85
CA ALA A 171 -12.44 15.56 1.44
C ALA A 171 -13.18 14.49 0.65
N THR A 172 -14.47 14.28 0.97
CA THR A 172 -15.34 13.27 0.33
C THR A 172 -15.24 13.34 -1.19
N PRO A 173 -14.84 12.25 -1.87
CA PRO A 173 -14.66 12.25 -3.31
C PRO A 173 -15.97 11.98 -4.05
N THR A 174 -16.10 12.55 -5.24
CA THR A 174 -17.09 12.15 -6.23
C THR A 174 -16.54 10.98 -7.03
N ILE A 175 -17.31 9.88 -7.13
CA ILE A 175 -16.94 8.69 -7.90
C ILE A 175 -17.74 8.65 -9.21
N THR A 176 -17.01 8.63 -10.33
CA THR A 176 -17.57 8.49 -11.67
C THR A 176 -16.97 7.26 -12.37
N TRP A 177 -17.72 6.72 -13.34
CA TRP A 177 -17.33 5.56 -14.13
C TRP A 177 -17.45 5.94 -15.60
N TYR A 178 -16.50 5.50 -16.42
CA TYR A 178 -16.46 5.74 -17.85
C TYR A 178 -16.29 4.43 -18.61
N HIS A 179 -16.89 4.37 -19.79
CA HIS A 179 -16.69 3.31 -20.77
C HIS A 179 -16.76 3.93 -22.17
N ASN A 180 -15.80 3.62 -23.05
CA ASN A 180 -15.69 4.23 -24.38
C ASN A 180 -15.73 5.77 -24.35
N ASN A 181 -15.02 6.38 -23.40
CA ASN A 181 -14.99 7.84 -23.14
C ASN A 181 -16.33 8.48 -22.79
N GLN A 182 -17.36 7.70 -22.45
CA GLN A 182 -18.66 8.20 -22.00
C GLN A 182 -18.87 7.92 -20.53
N GLU A 183 -19.40 8.91 -19.80
CA GLU A 183 -19.73 8.76 -18.39
C GLU A 183 -20.96 7.86 -18.22
N LEU A 184 -20.83 6.82 -17.41
CA LEU A 184 -21.90 5.90 -17.05
C LEU A 184 -22.68 6.46 -15.86
N ARG A 185 -23.89 6.97 -16.12
CA ARG A 185 -24.80 7.47 -15.07
C ARG A 185 -25.56 6.33 -14.37
N GLN A 186 -26.04 6.63 -13.17
CA GLN A 186 -26.88 5.70 -12.40
C GLN A 186 -28.11 5.29 -13.21
N SER A 187 -28.35 3.98 -13.34
CA SER A 187 -29.48 3.42 -14.09
C SER A 187 -29.80 1.99 -13.63
N VAL A 188 -30.81 1.36 -14.23
CA VAL A 188 -31.11 -0.07 -14.01
C VAL A 188 -29.98 -0.96 -14.55
N LYS A 189 -29.30 -0.53 -15.61
CA LYS A 189 -28.14 -1.23 -16.19
C LYS A 189 -26.88 -1.05 -15.34
N PHE A 190 -26.61 0.19 -14.93
CA PHE A 190 -25.40 0.61 -14.22
C PHE A 190 -25.75 1.10 -12.82
N MET A 191 -25.49 0.26 -11.81
CA MET A 191 -25.81 0.58 -10.43
C MET A 191 -24.54 0.89 -9.63
N LYS A 192 -24.43 2.13 -9.17
CA LYS A 192 -23.42 2.61 -8.23
C LYS A 192 -24.00 2.50 -6.82
N ARG A 193 -23.28 1.84 -5.92
CA ARG A 193 -23.61 1.75 -4.49
C ARG A 193 -22.37 2.12 -3.70
N TYR A 194 -22.55 2.75 -2.56
CA TYR A 194 -21.45 3.07 -1.66
C TYR A 194 -21.88 2.96 -0.21
N ALA A 195 -20.94 2.59 0.64
CA ALA A 195 -21.08 2.60 2.09
C ALA A 195 -19.73 3.05 2.67
N ASN A 196 -19.69 4.24 3.27
CA ASN A 196 -18.46 4.87 3.76
C ASN A 196 -17.40 4.97 2.65
N GLU A 197 -16.28 4.27 2.80
CA GLU A 197 -15.14 4.25 1.88
C GLU A 197 -15.24 3.14 0.82
N ASP A 198 -16.24 2.26 0.94
CA ASP A 198 -16.45 1.12 0.05
C ASP A 198 -17.41 1.48 -1.08
N TYR A 199 -16.94 1.30 -2.31
CA TYR A 199 -17.68 1.60 -3.53
C TYR A 199 -17.88 0.34 -4.36
N HIS A 200 -19.10 0.20 -4.87
CA HIS A 200 -19.53 -0.93 -5.69
C HIS A 200 -20.14 -0.42 -6.98
N PHE A 201 -19.74 -1.00 -8.10
CA PHE A 201 -20.33 -0.75 -9.40
C PHE A 201 -20.82 -2.06 -9.99
N VAL A 202 -22.13 -2.14 -10.24
CA VAL A 202 -22.79 -3.34 -10.76
C VAL A 202 -23.29 -3.06 -12.16
N ILE A 203 -22.92 -3.93 -13.10
CA ILE A 203 -23.43 -3.94 -14.47
C ILE A 203 -24.38 -5.12 -14.57
N ASN A 204 -25.68 -4.84 -14.67
CA ASN A 204 -26.71 -5.88 -14.72
C ASN A 204 -26.87 -6.42 -16.15
N ARG A 205 -27.15 -7.71 -16.29
CA ARG A 205 -27.46 -8.38 -17.57
C ARG A 205 -26.50 -7.97 -18.69
N VAL A 206 -25.22 -8.31 -18.52
CA VAL A 206 -24.14 -7.96 -19.45
C VAL A 206 -24.43 -8.50 -20.85
N LYS A 207 -24.10 -7.71 -21.88
CA LYS A 207 -24.14 -8.05 -23.29
C LYS A 207 -22.72 -8.12 -23.83
N LEU A 208 -22.56 -8.72 -25.01
CA LEU A 208 -21.25 -8.76 -25.67
C LEU A 208 -20.67 -7.35 -25.90
N ASP A 209 -21.52 -6.37 -26.18
CA ASP A 209 -21.12 -4.96 -26.38
C ASP A 209 -20.64 -4.26 -25.09
N ASP A 210 -20.95 -4.81 -23.91
CA ASP A 210 -20.44 -4.26 -22.64
C ASP A 210 -18.98 -4.65 -22.37
N ARG A 211 -18.39 -5.52 -23.21
CA ARG A 211 -17.00 -5.95 -23.09
C ARG A 211 -16.06 -4.77 -23.33
N GLY A 212 -15.07 -4.62 -22.48
CA GLY A 212 -13.98 -3.68 -22.69
C GLY A 212 -13.46 -3.06 -21.41
N GLU A 213 -12.77 -1.94 -21.56
CA GLU A 213 -12.18 -1.19 -20.47
C GLU A 213 -13.20 -0.24 -19.83
N TYR A 214 -13.20 -0.24 -18.50
CA TYR A 214 -13.96 0.69 -17.67
C TYR A 214 -12.98 1.47 -16.82
N ILE A 215 -13.18 2.77 -16.73
CA ILE A 215 -12.34 3.66 -15.95
C ILE A 215 -13.17 4.17 -14.78
N ILE A 216 -12.72 3.89 -13.56
CA ILE A 216 -13.24 4.55 -12.37
C ILE A 216 -12.41 5.80 -12.10
N ARG A 217 -13.07 6.93 -11.83
CA ARG A 217 -12.45 8.19 -11.45
C ARG A 217 -12.96 8.61 -10.07
N ALA A 218 -12.03 8.89 -9.17
CA ALA A 218 -12.30 9.48 -7.87
C ALA A 218 -11.75 10.91 -7.85
N GLU A 219 -12.61 11.90 -7.62
CA GLU A 219 -12.26 13.32 -7.73
C GLU A 219 -12.69 14.13 -6.51
N ASN A 220 -11.80 15.01 -6.05
CA ASN A 220 -12.11 16.05 -5.07
C ASN A 220 -11.42 17.37 -5.45
N HIS A 221 -11.58 18.41 -4.63
CA HIS A 221 -11.03 19.74 -4.91
C HIS A 221 -9.49 19.85 -4.90
N TYR A 222 -8.79 18.76 -4.55
CA TYR A 222 -7.33 18.65 -4.62
C TYR A 222 -6.84 17.91 -5.87
N GLY A 223 -7.73 17.26 -6.61
CA GLY A 223 -7.44 16.56 -7.87
C GLY A 223 -8.22 15.27 -8.01
N TYR A 224 -7.83 14.45 -8.98
CA TYR A 224 -8.46 13.18 -9.27
C TYR A 224 -7.45 12.03 -9.33
N ARG A 225 -7.96 10.81 -9.19
CA ARG A 225 -7.25 9.55 -9.49
C ARG A 225 -8.15 8.65 -10.31
N GLU A 226 -7.55 7.89 -11.21
CA GLU A 226 -8.24 6.96 -12.09
C GLU A 226 -7.60 5.57 -11.98
N GLU A 227 -8.43 4.55 -12.08
CA GLU A 227 -8.01 3.15 -12.21
C GLU A 227 -8.81 2.50 -13.35
N VAL A 228 -8.15 1.62 -14.08
CA VAL A 228 -8.72 0.93 -15.24
C VAL A 228 -8.99 -0.52 -14.89
N VAL A 229 -10.16 -1.03 -15.27
CA VAL A 229 -10.51 -2.46 -15.17
C VAL A 229 -11.09 -2.97 -16.47
N PHE A 230 -10.85 -4.24 -16.74
CA PHE A 230 -11.36 -4.89 -17.93
C PHE A 230 -12.54 -5.81 -17.58
N LEU A 231 -13.64 -5.67 -18.32
CA LEU A 231 -14.74 -6.63 -18.31
C LEU A 231 -14.64 -7.53 -19.53
N ASN A 232 -14.39 -8.82 -19.31
CA ASN A 232 -14.48 -9.82 -20.36
C ASN A 232 -15.87 -10.46 -20.36
N VAL A 233 -16.61 -10.31 -21.47
CA VAL A 233 -17.93 -10.93 -21.65
C VAL A 233 -17.85 -12.00 -22.72
N GLN A 234 -18.36 -13.19 -22.43
CA GLN A 234 -18.49 -14.29 -23.40
C GLN A 234 -19.95 -14.71 -23.60
N PRO A 235 -20.32 -15.24 -24.78
CA PRO A 235 -21.63 -15.85 -24.97
C PRO A 235 -21.83 -17.01 -23.99
N LEU A 236 -23.07 -17.21 -23.55
CA LEU A 236 -23.42 -18.40 -22.77
C LEU A 236 -23.05 -19.67 -23.57
N PRO A 237 -22.38 -20.67 -22.95
CA PRO A 237 -22.10 -21.93 -23.60
C PRO A 237 -23.42 -22.58 -24.04
N LYS A 238 -23.52 -22.97 -25.31
CA LYS A 238 -24.67 -23.75 -25.79
C LYS A 238 -24.65 -25.10 -25.06
N GLN A 239 -25.65 -25.35 -24.20
CA GLN A 239 -25.84 -26.70 -23.67
C GLN A 239 -26.16 -27.63 -24.84
N VAL A 240 -25.32 -28.63 -25.07
CA VAL A 240 -25.65 -29.70 -26.02
C VAL A 240 -26.84 -30.46 -25.41
N PRO A 241 -27.98 -30.62 -26.11
CA PRO A 241 -29.12 -31.34 -25.57
C PRO A 241 -28.68 -32.74 -25.14
N THR A 242 -28.96 -33.11 -23.89
CA THR A 242 -28.73 -34.49 -23.43
C THR A 242 -29.67 -35.40 -24.20
N TYR A 243 -29.11 -36.27 -25.05
CA TYR A 243 -29.88 -37.29 -25.75
C TYR A 243 -30.60 -38.16 -24.71
N ARG A 244 -31.93 -38.12 -24.70
CA ARG A 244 -32.76 -39.07 -23.97
C ARG A 244 -33.08 -40.20 -24.95
N PRO A 245 -32.58 -41.43 -24.74
CA PRO A 245 -33.01 -42.58 -25.53
C PRO A 245 -34.53 -42.72 -25.40
N GLU A 246 -35.22 -42.89 -26.52
CA GLU A 246 -36.65 -43.21 -26.51
C GLU A 246 -36.85 -44.53 -25.75
N GLU A 247 -37.68 -44.51 -24.70
CA GLU A 247 -38.09 -45.75 -24.03
C GLU A 247 -38.83 -46.62 -25.06
N GLN A 248 -38.23 -47.75 -25.42
CA GLN A 248 -38.90 -48.76 -26.23
C GLN A 248 -40.17 -49.18 -25.49
N LEU A 249 -41.32 -48.80 -26.04
CA LEU A 249 -42.63 -49.33 -25.66
C LEU A 249 -42.57 -50.86 -25.75
N ARG A 250 -42.46 -51.51 -24.59
CA ARG A 250 -42.58 -52.97 -24.47
C ARG A 250 -43.99 -53.35 -24.93
N ARG A 251 -44.07 -54.05 -26.07
CA ARG A 251 -45.28 -54.75 -26.52
C ARG A 251 -45.45 -56.05 -25.75
#